data_AF-A0A2N5SIE3-F1
#
_entry.id   AF-A0A2N5SIE3-F1
#
_cell.length_a   1.000
_cell.length_b   1.000
_cell.length_c   1.000
_cell.angle_alpha   90.00
_cell.angle_beta   90.00
_cell.angle_gamma   90.00
#
_symmetry.space_group_name_H-M   'P 1'
#
loop_
_entity.id
_entity.type
_entity.pdbx_description
1 polymer ?
#
loop_
_entity_poly.entity_id
_entity_poly.type
_entity_poly.pdbx_seq_one_letter_code
_entity_poly.pdbx_strand_id
1 'polypeptide(L)'
;MEINQQNQSTSKISLSSRQMKDCFNSYKDKYKKTHMLSLATGFGLTPEDQQTGIQTIEQKLDSLCPHYQAMHELMGNKAFVNPLYKVDAQKDVETTNSSDSDHSDNPDDSDNSEDSDNSDDSDDSDSGKGKDNSDNGKG
;
A
#
# COMPACT_ATOMS: atom_id res chain seq x y z
N MET A 1 27.13 -25.17 23.00
CA MET A 1 26.37 -23.97 23.41
C MET A 1 24.93 -24.21 22.98
N GLU A 2 24.02 -24.39 23.94
CA GLU A 2 22.58 -24.51 23.69
C GLU A 2 21.95 -23.12 23.72
N ILE A 3 21.32 -22.71 22.63
CA ILE A 3 20.55 -21.47 22.55
C ILE A 3 19.13 -21.79 22.95
N ASN A 4 18.79 -21.53 24.21
CA ASN A 4 17.44 -21.62 24.74
C ASN A 4 16.63 -20.42 24.20
N GLN A 5 16.11 -20.54 22.98
CA GLN A 5 15.18 -19.58 22.40
C GLN A 5 13.82 -19.76 23.10
N GLN A 6 13.63 -19.04 24.20
CA GLN A 6 12.31 -18.88 24.77
C GLN A 6 11.41 -18.26 23.70
N ASN A 7 10.37 -19.00 23.30
CA ASN A 7 9.30 -18.50 22.47
C ASN A 7 8.55 -17.45 23.31
N GLN A 8 9.04 -16.21 23.30
CA GLN A 8 8.34 -15.10 23.89
C GLN A 8 7.08 -14.90 23.05
N SER A 9 5.96 -15.43 23.55
CA SER A 9 4.65 -15.18 22.98
C SER A 9 4.48 -13.67 22.88
N THR A 10 4.50 -13.15 21.65
CA THR A 10 4.23 -11.75 21.36
C THR A 10 2.95 -11.36 22.09
N SER A 11 2.99 -10.25 22.83
CA SER A 11 1.84 -9.68 23.51
C SER A 11 0.60 -9.75 22.61
N LYS A 12 -0.54 -10.24 23.12
CA LYS A 12 -1.79 -10.35 22.35
C LYS A 12 -2.05 -9.03 21.62
N ILE A 13 -1.97 -9.05 20.30
CA ILE A 13 -2.20 -7.89 19.45
C ILE A 13 -3.70 -7.61 19.49
N SER A 14 -4.12 -6.59 20.23
CA SER A 14 -5.50 -6.15 20.31
C SER A 14 -5.72 -4.98 19.35
N LEU A 15 -5.92 -5.29 18.07
CA LEU A 15 -6.26 -4.30 17.04
C LEU A 15 -7.73 -4.44 16.64
N SER A 16 -8.38 -3.31 16.37
CA SER A 16 -9.69 -3.31 15.72
C SER A 16 -9.57 -3.68 14.25
N SER A 17 -10.67 -4.10 13.62
CA SER A 17 -10.70 -4.41 12.18
C SER A 17 -10.25 -3.21 11.33
N ARG A 18 -10.58 -1.99 11.75
CA ARG A 18 -10.14 -0.76 11.07
C ARG A 18 -8.63 -0.59 11.15
N GLN A 19 -8.06 -0.76 12.34
CA GLN A 19 -6.62 -0.68 12.54
C GLN A 19 -5.87 -1.76 11.74
N MET A 20 -6.39 -2.99 11.67
CA MET A 20 -5.78 -4.03 10.84
C MET A 20 -5.80 -3.67 9.35
N LYS A 21 -6.92 -3.13 8.85
CA LYS A 21 -7.03 -2.66 7.46
C LYS A 21 -6.05 -1.54 7.17
N ASP A 22 -5.95 -0.57 8.07
CA ASP A 22 -5.06 0.58 7.92
C ASP A 22 -3.59 0.15 7.97
N CYS A 23 -3.22 -0.77 8.86
CA CYS A 23 -1.88 -1.38 8.91
C CYS A 23 -1.54 -2.11 7.60
N PHE A 24 -2.46 -2.93 7.10
CA PHE A 24 -2.27 -3.66 5.84
C PHE A 24 -2.10 -2.70 4.65
N ASN A 25 -2.94 -1.67 4.56
CA ASN A 25 -2.86 -0.68 3.48
C ASN A 25 -1.54 0.10 3.53
N SER A 26 -1.14 0.57 4.70
CA SER A 26 0.14 1.26 4.89
C SER A 26 1.31 0.40 4.41
N TYR A 27 1.29 -0.89 4.77
CA TYR A 27 2.34 -1.82 4.39
C TYR A 27 2.31 -2.20 2.90
N LYS A 28 1.10 -2.34 2.32
CA LYS A 28 0.90 -2.50 0.87
C LYS A 28 1.45 -1.30 0.08
N ASP A 29 1.26 -0.08 0.57
CA ASP A 29 1.76 1.12 -0.10
C ASP A 29 3.28 1.25 0.02
N LYS A 30 3.88 0.85 1.15
CA LYS A 30 5.33 0.70 1.27
C LYS A 30 5.86 -0.28 0.24
N TYR A 31 5.26 -1.47 0.13
CA TYR A 31 5.65 -2.46 -0.87
C TYR A 31 5.60 -1.89 -2.28
N LYS A 32 4.50 -1.22 -2.69
CA LYS A 32 4.39 -0.63 -4.04
C LYS A 32 5.52 0.36 -4.33
N LYS A 33 5.81 1.24 -3.37
CA LYS A 33 6.90 2.24 -3.49
C LYS A 33 8.26 1.55 -3.61
N THR A 34 8.54 0.57 -2.75
CA THR A 34 9.78 -0.20 -2.79
C THR A 34 9.91 -1.00 -4.09
N HIS A 35 8.84 -1.62 -4.57
CA HIS A 35 8.83 -2.39 -5.81
C HIS A 35 9.06 -1.49 -7.03
N MET A 36 8.42 -0.32 -7.08
CA MET A 36 8.68 0.67 -8.13
C MET A 36 10.14 1.14 -8.10
N LEU A 37 10.67 1.44 -6.91
CA LEU A 37 12.07 1.81 -6.74
C LEU A 37 13.01 0.68 -7.19
N SER A 38 12.62 -0.58 -6.95
CA SER A 38 13.39 -1.76 -7.36
C SER A 38 13.56 -1.91 -8.87
N LEU A 39 12.57 -1.43 -9.63
CA LEU A 39 12.58 -1.43 -11.09
C LEU A 39 13.26 -0.20 -11.69
N ALA A 40 13.53 0.83 -10.88
CA ALA A 40 14.16 2.05 -11.33
C ALA A 40 15.64 1.83 -11.69
N THR A 41 16.11 2.52 -12.72
CA THR A 41 17.53 2.53 -13.10
C THR A 41 18.38 3.01 -11.92
N GLY A 42 19.37 2.22 -11.53
CA GLY A 42 20.28 2.58 -10.43
C GLY A 42 19.90 2.03 -9.06
N PHE A 43 18.90 1.15 -8.95
CA PHE A 43 18.54 0.49 -7.69
C PHE A 43 19.60 -0.52 -7.14
N GLY A 44 20.78 -0.59 -7.74
CA GLY A 44 21.86 -1.47 -7.26
C GLY A 44 22.34 -1.14 -5.85
N LEU A 45 23.30 -1.92 -5.36
CA LEU A 45 23.97 -1.65 -4.09
C LEU A 45 24.79 -0.36 -4.20
N THR A 46 24.55 0.57 -3.28
CA THR A 46 25.30 1.82 -3.18
C THR A 46 26.35 1.74 -2.07
N PRO A 47 27.37 2.63 -2.08
CA PRO A 47 28.33 2.72 -0.98
C PRO A 47 27.68 3.01 0.38
N GLU A 48 26.54 3.71 0.40
CA GLU A 48 25.77 3.99 1.61
C GLU A 48 25.12 2.72 2.17
N ASP A 49 24.57 1.86 1.30
CA ASP A 49 24.02 0.56 1.70
C ASP A 49 25.09 -0.29 2.39
N GLN A 50 26.31 -0.32 1.84
CA GLN A 50 27.43 -1.07 2.41
C GLN A 50 27.84 -0.54 3.80
N GLN A 51 27.79 0.78 4.02
CA GLN A 51 28.06 1.37 5.34
C GLN A 51 27.01 0.94 6.38
N THR A 52 25.76 0.75 5.95
CA THR A 52 24.69 0.21 6.82
C THR A 52 24.72 -1.31 6.97
N GLY A 53 25.70 -1.98 6.34
CA GLY A 53 25.86 -3.44 6.41
C GLY A 53 24.99 -4.22 5.42
N ILE A 54 24.31 -3.55 4.49
CA ILE A 54 23.50 -4.17 3.44
C ILE A 54 24.44 -4.67 2.33
N GLN A 55 24.42 -5.97 2.08
CA GLN A 55 25.31 -6.64 1.12
C GLN A 55 24.55 -7.23 -0.07
N THR A 56 23.22 -7.38 0.02
CA THR A 56 22.39 -7.92 -1.05
C THR A 56 21.24 -6.99 -1.39
N ILE A 57 20.76 -7.07 -2.64
CA ILE A 57 19.58 -6.31 -3.08
C ILE A 57 18.35 -6.72 -2.25
N GLU A 58 18.25 -7.99 -1.87
CA GLU A 58 17.18 -8.48 -1.00
C GLU A 58 17.18 -7.78 0.36
N GLN A 59 18.36 -7.61 0.98
CA GLN A 59 18.49 -6.88 2.24
C GLN A 59 18.13 -5.40 2.08
N LYS A 60 18.45 -4.80 0.93
CA LYS A 60 18.04 -3.42 0.60
C LYS A 60 16.53 -3.30 0.43
N LEU A 61 15.89 -4.30 -0.18
CA LEU A 61 14.44 -4.34 -0.33
C LEU A 61 13.76 -4.51 1.03
N ASP A 62 14.27 -5.42 1.86
CA ASP A 62 13.74 -5.67 3.21
C ASP A 62 13.96 -4.49 4.16
N SER A 63 15.01 -3.70 3.98
CA SER A 63 15.21 -2.46 4.77
C SER A 63 14.17 -1.39 4.45
N LEU A 64 13.69 -1.33 3.20
CA LEU A 64 12.66 -0.38 2.76
C LEU A 64 11.23 -0.90 3.01
N CYS A 65 11.00 -2.19 2.83
CA CYS A 65 9.73 -2.87 3.07
C CYS A 65 10.03 -4.20 3.77
N PRO A 66 9.88 -4.31 5.10
CA PRO A 66 10.14 -5.56 5.83
C PRO A 66 9.39 -6.72 5.20
N HIS A 67 9.94 -7.92 5.06
CA HIS A 67 9.27 -9.07 4.42
C HIS A 67 8.82 -8.80 2.96
N TYR A 68 9.63 -8.07 2.20
CA TYR A 68 9.31 -7.69 0.82
C TYR A 68 8.96 -8.91 -0.05
N GLN A 69 9.71 -10.00 0.09
CA GLN A 69 9.52 -11.23 -0.68
C GLN A 69 8.11 -11.82 -0.51
N ALA A 70 7.62 -11.92 0.74
CA ALA A 70 6.29 -12.46 1.01
C ALA A 70 5.19 -11.58 0.40
N MET A 71 5.36 -10.26 0.45
CA MET A 71 4.46 -9.31 -0.20
C MET A 71 4.52 -9.40 -1.73
N HIS A 72 5.70 -9.61 -2.30
CA HIS A 72 5.88 -9.79 -3.73
C HIS A 72 5.19 -11.06 -4.24
N GLU A 73 5.26 -12.15 -3.48
CA GLU A 73 4.55 -13.39 -3.79
C GLU A 73 3.02 -13.21 -3.71
N LEU A 74 2.53 -12.47 -2.71
CA LEU A 74 1.10 -12.22 -2.52
C LEU A 74 0.48 -11.34 -3.62
N MET A 75 1.18 -10.31 -4.08
CA MET A 75 0.58 -9.29 -4.97
C MET A 75 1.41 -8.88 -6.18
N GLY A 76 2.69 -9.21 -6.24
CA GLY A 76 3.54 -8.99 -7.41
C GLY A 76 3.23 -9.99 -8.53
N ASN A 77 2.95 -11.24 -8.16
CA ASN A 77 2.65 -12.32 -9.10
C ASN A 77 1.14 -12.44 -9.40
N LYS A 78 0.47 -11.32 -9.71
CA LYS A 78 -0.95 -11.39 -10.09
C LYS A 78 -1.06 -11.77 -11.57
N ALA A 79 -1.34 -13.04 -11.83
CA ALA A 79 -1.75 -13.47 -13.17
C ALA A 79 -2.97 -12.64 -13.61
N PHE A 80 -2.99 -12.18 -14.86
CA PHE A 80 -4.18 -11.59 -15.48
C PHE A 80 -5.22 -12.70 -15.65
N VAL A 81 -5.88 -13.07 -14.56
CA VAL A 81 -6.93 -14.08 -14.56
C VAL A 81 -8.17 -13.46 -15.18
N ASN A 82 -8.51 -13.89 -16.40
CA ASN A 82 -9.79 -13.59 -17.01
C ASN A 82 -10.81 -14.59 -16.46
N PRO A 83 -11.80 -14.18 -15.66
CA PRO A 83 -12.82 -15.10 -15.17
C PRO A 83 -13.57 -15.71 -16.35
N LEU A 84 -13.51 -17.03 -16.50
CA LEU A 84 -14.18 -17.75 -17.60
C LEU A 84 -15.70 -17.59 -17.58
N TYR A 85 -16.28 -17.26 -16.44
CA TYR A 85 -17.72 -17.16 -16.25
C TYR A 85 -18.04 -16.09 -15.20
N LYS A 86 -18.89 -15.14 -15.56
CA LYS A 86 -19.49 -14.17 -14.65
C LYS A 86 -20.93 -14.61 -14.42
N VAL A 87 -21.25 -15.16 -13.26
CA VAL A 87 -22.65 -15.34 -12.84
C VAL A 87 -23.17 -13.98 -12.42
N ASP A 88 -24.24 -13.55 -13.06
CA ASP A 88 -25.01 -12.40 -12.59
C ASP A 88 -25.92 -12.86 -11.45
N ALA A 89 -25.63 -12.42 -10.23
CA ALA A 89 -26.39 -12.81 -9.04
C ALA A 89 -27.82 -12.23 -9.03
N GLN A 90 -28.16 -11.36 -9.98
CA GLN A 90 -29.48 -10.72 -10.07
C GLN A 90 -30.51 -11.48 -10.92
N LYS A 91 -30.13 -12.57 -11.59
CA LYS A 91 -31.10 -13.35 -12.38
C LYS A 91 -31.68 -14.49 -11.56
N ASP A 92 -32.54 -14.16 -10.60
CA ASP A 92 -33.58 -15.09 -10.21
C ASP A 92 -34.80 -14.87 -11.12
N VAL A 93 -35.17 -15.96 -11.77
CA VAL A 93 -36.22 -16.05 -12.78
C VAL A 93 -37.56 -16.14 -12.05
N GLU A 94 -38.59 -15.50 -12.62
CA GLU A 94 -40.00 -15.66 -12.23
C GLU A 94 -40.32 -17.15 -12.03
N THR A 95 -40.38 -17.58 -10.77
CA THR A 95 -40.92 -18.90 -10.40
C THR A 95 -42.22 -18.65 -9.66
N THR A 96 -43.30 -18.67 -10.45
CA THR A 96 -44.69 -18.96 -10.08
C THR A 96 -45.00 -19.10 -8.57
N ASN A 97 -45.70 -18.10 -8.05
CA ASN A 97 -46.68 -18.10 -6.95
C ASN A 97 -46.52 -19.16 -5.84
N SER A 98 -45.90 -18.76 -4.73
CA SER A 98 -46.28 -19.24 -3.40
C SER A 98 -46.60 -18.01 -2.55
N SER A 99 -47.88 -17.69 -2.41
CA SER A 99 -48.38 -16.70 -1.46
C SER A 99 -48.16 -17.20 -0.03
N ASP A 100 -47.39 -16.46 0.77
CA ASP A 100 -47.92 -15.89 2.02
C ASP A 100 -47.06 -14.68 2.45
N SER A 101 -47.74 -13.56 2.64
CA SER A 101 -47.27 -12.23 3.08
C SER A 101 -46.84 -12.26 4.56
N ASP A 102 -45.84 -11.51 5.02
CA ASP A 102 -45.96 -10.08 5.32
C ASP A 102 -44.63 -9.31 5.33
N HIS A 103 -44.78 -8.05 4.99
CA HIS A 103 -43.81 -7.03 4.66
C HIS A 103 -43.46 -6.15 5.87
N SER A 104 -42.18 -5.92 6.10
CA SER A 104 -41.69 -4.67 6.67
C SER A 104 -40.33 -4.33 6.08
N ASP A 105 -40.36 -3.42 5.10
CA ASP A 105 -39.22 -2.77 4.50
C ASP A 105 -38.38 -2.04 5.55
N ASN A 106 -37.07 -2.24 5.49
CA ASN A 106 -36.16 -1.11 5.57
C ASN A 106 -34.87 -1.43 4.80
N PRO A 107 -34.63 -0.79 3.64
CA PRO A 107 -33.30 -0.75 3.05
C PRO A 107 -32.49 0.31 3.81
N ASP A 108 -31.54 -0.12 4.63
CA ASP A 108 -30.54 0.80 5.18
C ASP A 108 -29.59 1.21 4.04
N ASP A 109 -29.53 2.52 3.85
CA ASP A 109 -29.03 3.24 2.68
C ASP A 109 -27.59 2.84 2.29
N SER A 110 -27.42 2.59 0.99
CA SER A 110 -26.11 2.47 0.36
C SER A 110 -25.32 3.77 0.42
N ASP A 111 -24.02 3.59 0.63
CA ASP A 111 -22.90 4.49 0.38
C ASP A 111 -23.15 5.58 -0.69
N ASN A 112 -23.01 6.84 -0.28
CA ASN A 112 -22.54 7.89 -1.16
C ASN A 112 -21.52 8.76 -0.41
N SER A 113 -20.29 8.26 -0.29
CA SER A 113 -19.14 9.12 -0.01
C SER A 113 -18.55 9.54 -1.34
N GLU A 114 -18.93 10.74 -1.77
CA GLU A 114 -18.35 11.45 -2.89
C GLU A 114 -16.88 11.75 -2.55
N ASP A 115 -15.96 10.91 -3.04
CA ASP A 115 -14.52 11.20 -3.02
C ASP A 115 -14.28 12.29 -4.08
N SER A 116 -14.42 13.54 -3.67
CA SER A 116 -14.07 14.70 -4.49
C SER A 116 -12.56 14.91 -4.42
N ASP A 117 -11.83 14.22 -5.29
CA ASP A 117 -10.44 14.51 -5.61
C ASP A 117 -10.35 15.89 -6.30
N ASN A 118 -10.20 16.95 -5.52
CA ASN A 118 -9.69 18.24 -5.97
C ASN A 118 -8.44 18.58 -5.16
N SER A 119 -7.35 17.86 -5.40
CA SER A 119 -6.02 18.38 -5.12
C SER A 119 -5.64 19.33 -6.26
N ASP A 120 -5.95 20.60 -6.04
CA ASP A 120 -5.42 21.73 -6.81
C ASP A 120 -3.91 21.81 -6.53
N ASP A 121 -3.12 21.11 -7.35
CA ASP A 121 -1.67 21.30 -7.44
C ASP A 121 -1.44 22.68 -8.08
N SER A 122 -1.50 23.72 -7.24
CA SER A 122 -0.99 25.03 -7.59
C SER A 122 0.53 24.93 -7.73
N ASP A 123 0.94 24.69 -8.98
CA ASP A 123 2.30 24.78 -9.48
C ASP A 123 2.74 26.25 -9.47
N ASP A 124 3.15 26.77 -8.31
CA ASP A 124 3.82 28.07 -8.21
C ASP A 124 5.34 27.86 -8.30
N SER A 125 5.76 27.55 -9.52
CA SER A 125 7.15 27.60 -9.93
C SER A 125 7.62 29.06 -10.01
N ASP A 126 7.92 29.69 -8.86
CA ASP A 126 8.60 30.99 -8.84
C ASP A 126 10.08 30.82 -9.23
N SER A 127 10.27 30.93 -10.53
CA SER A 127 11.55 31.03 -11.20
C SER A 127 12.18 32.40 -10.96
N GLY A 128 13.13 32.44 -10.04
CA GLY A 128 14.36 33.20 -10.24
C GLY A 128 14.47 34.58 -9.59
N LYS A 129 15.45 34.71 -8.70
CA LYS A 129 16.60 35.62 -8.88
C LYS A 129 17.61 35.40 -7.76
N GLY A 130 18.61 34.55 -8.03
CA GLY A 130 19.91 34.69 -7.37
C GLY A 130 20.51 36.02 -7.79
N LYS A 131 20.47 37.02 -6.90
CA LYS A 131 21.29 38.22 -7.04
C LYS A 131 22.65 37.89 -6.43
N ASP A 132 23.62 37.61 -7.30
CA ASP A 132 25.03 37.84 -7.01
C ASP A 132 25.19 39.32 -6.66
N ASN A 133 25.48 39.61 -5.40
CA ASN A 133 26.06 40.88 -5.01
C ASN A 133 27.42 40.56 -4.37
N SER A 134 28.45 40.60 -5.21
CA SER A 134 29.82 40.88 -4.78
C SER A 134 29.82 42.18 -3.97
N ASP A 135 30.32 42.16 -2.74
CA ASP A 135 30.81 43.37 -2.10
C ASP A 135 32.11 43.09 -1.34
N ASN A 136 33.11 43.89 -1.70
CA ASN A 136 34.47 43.88 -1.20
C ASN A 136 34.53 44.76 0.06
N GLY A 137 34.71 44.15 1.22
CA GLY A 137 34.99 44.86 2.47
C GLY A 137 36.41 44.59 2.96
N LYS A 138 37.36 45.47 2.62
CA LYS A 138 38.65 45.58 3.31
C LYS A 138 38.44 45.95 4.78
N GLY A 139 39.13 45.22 5.67
CA GLY A 139 39.40 45.60 7.05
C GLY A 139 40.77 45.07 7.43
#